data_AF-A0A7M1KTD4-F1
#
_entry.id   AF-A0A7M1KTD4-F1
#
_cell.length_a   1.000
_cell.length_b   1.000
_cell.length_c   1.000
_cell.angle_alpha   90.00
_cell.angle_beta   90.00
_cell.angle_gamma   90.00
#
_symmetry.space_group_name_H-M   'P 1'
#
loop_
_entity.id
_entity.type
_entity.pdbx_description
1 polymer ?
#
loop_
_entity_poly.entity_id
_entity_poly.type
_entity_poly.pdbx_seq_one_letter_code
_entity_poly.pdbx_strand_id
1 'polypeptide(L)'
;MQSLEYSRAFMGSRIFSDAFNGNLNVSGGFGLFKKEALIRVNGYDVNSVAEDMDLALRLHRYYVENKISYNNRYVANASCWTQAPFTLKDLAKQRSRWHRGLIQSMWQHRTIMLNPKYGLLGTVSYLFYFLYELMAPFIELLGIIIISLSFMLGILNVSSAIALALLYFLFCVFQTMVFYVGRYFIQDYQFFRGDTLKAFGITILDSIFYRPYLLFVRLYAAITYSTHLHSWHKIEREAFDKTC
;
A
#
# COMPACT_ATOMS: atom_id res chain seq x y z
N MET A 1 7.83 -7.66 10.37
CA MET A 1 8.00 -6.60 9.34
C MET A 1 6.67 -6.24 8.68
N GLN A 2 5.98 -7.18 8.02
CA GLN A 2 4.69 -6.91 7.36
C GLN A 2 3.59 -6.38 8.31
N SER A 3 3.57 -6.83 9.58
CA SER A 3 2.66 -6.24 10.58
C SER A 3 2.87 -4.74 10.78
N LEU A 4 4.12 -4.26 10.84
CA LEU A 4 4.42 -2.82 10.98
C LEU A 4 4.00 -2.04 9.74
N GLU A 5 4.19 -2.62 8.56
CA GLU A 5 3.76 -2.04 7.31
C GLU A 5 2.23 -1.88 7.26
N TYR A 6 1.49 -2.93 7.65
CA TYR A 6 0.04 -2.87 7.73
C TYR A 6 -0.44 -1.85 8.75
N SER A 7 0.19 -1.77 9.94
CA SER A 7 -0.17 -0.72 10.91
C SER A 7 -0.02 0.68 10.31
N ARG A 8 1.08 0.96 9.58
CA ARG A 8 1.28 2.25 8.89
C ARG A 8 0.21 2.49 7.81
N ALA A 9 -0.07 1.50 6.98
CA ALA A 9 -1.04 1.64 5.89
C ALA A 9 -2.48 1.80 6.39
N PHE A 10 -2.93 0.93 7.31
CA PHE A 10 -4.30 0.98 7.83
C PHE A 10 -4.53 2.22 8.69
N MET A 11 -3.62 2.56 9.60
CA MET A 11 -3.83 3.70 10.47
C MET A 11 -3.54 5.04 9.80
N GLY A 12 -2.53 5.10 8.94
CA GLY A 12 -2.15 6.32 8.25
C GLY A 12 -3.13 6.67 7.13
N SER A 13 -3.20 5.83 6.09
CA SER A 13 -3.97 6.19 4.89
C SER A 13 -5.44 5.80 4.98
N ARG A 14 -5.79 4.65 5.56
CA ARG A 14 -7.20 4.17 5.52
C ARG A 14 -8.14 4.91 6.45
N ILE A 15 -7.70 5.24 7.67
CA ILE A 15 -8.47 6.08 8.60
C ILE A 15 -8.64 7.49 8.03
N PHE A 16 -7.56 8.06 7.47
CA PHE A 16 -7.62 9.38 6.83
C PHE A 16 -8.60 9.40 5.65
N SER A 17 -8.47 8.43 4.74
CA SER A 17 -9.37 8.29 3.60
C SER A 17 -10.82 7.97 4.00
N ASP A 18 -11.04 7.33 5.14
CA ASP A 18 -12.40 7.03 5.64
C ASP A 18 -13.22 8.29 5.89
N ALA A 19 -12.58 9.34 6.42
CA ALA A 19 -13.23 10.60 6.80
C ALA A 19 -14.03 11.24 5.64
N PHE A 20 -13.65 10.95 4.39
CA PHE A 20 -14.30 11.50 3.20
C PHE A 20 -14.70 10.44 2.16
N ASN A 21 -14.88 9.17 2.55
CA ASN A 21 -15.28 8.09 1.65
C ASN A 21 -14.23 7.81 0.54
N GLY A 22 -12.95 8.03 0.84
CA GLY A 22 -11.83 8.00 -0.08
C GLY A 22 -11.13 6.64 -0.27
N ASN A 23 -11.60 5.57 0.37
CA ASN A 23 -10.89 4.29 0.37
C ASN A 23 -11.00 3.55 -0.98
N LEU A 24 -9.94 3.61 -1.80
CA LEU A 24 -9.95 3.04 -3.17
C LEU A 24 -9.75 1.53 -3.25
N ASN A 25 -9.44 0.88 -2.14
CA ASN A 25 -9.04 -0.51 -2.12
C ASN A 25 -9.60 -1.17 -0.86
N VAL A 26 -10.16 -2.37 -1.01
CA VAL A 26 -10.57 -3.22 0.10
C VAL A 26 -9.52 -4.30 0.28
N SER A 27 -9.10 -4.58 1.52
CA SER A 27 -8.19 -5.70 1.79
C SER A 27 -8.88 -7.00 1.37
N GLY A 28 -8.35 -7.73 0.37
CA GLY A 28 -9.00 -8.91 -0.22
C GLY A 28 -9.33 -10.06 0.72
N GLY A 29 -8.82 -10.04 1.95
CA GLY A 29 -9.19 -11.00 2.98
C GLY A 29 -10.47 -10.66 3.74
N PHE A 30 -10.96 -9.42 3.68
CA PHE A 30 -12.00 -8.94 4.58
C PHE A 30 -12.74 -7.70 4.07
N GLY A 31 -13.85 -7.92 3.35
CA GLY A 31 -14.71 -6.87 2.80
C GLY A 31 -16.18 -7.28 2.81
N LEU A 32 -17.07 -6.33 3.13
CA LEU A 32 -18.52 -6.53 3.09
C LEU A 32 -19.14 -5.56 2.08
N PHE A 33 -19.95 -6.11 1.19
CA PHE A 33 -20.56 -5.36 0.09
C PHE A 33 -22.05 -5.65 0.01
N LYS A 34 -22.82 -4.64 -0.44
CA LYS A 34 -24.24 -4.84 -0.76
C LYS A 34 -24.34 -5.75 -1.99
N LYS A 35 -25.01 -6.90 -1.84
CA LYS A 35 -25.21 -7.89 -2.92
C LYS A 35 -25.75 -7.26 -4.20
N GLU A 36 -26.76 -6.41 -4.08
CA GLU A 36 -27.38 -5.73 -5.23
C GLU A 36 -26.36 -4.86 -6.00
N ALA A 37 -25.52 -4.11 -5.29
CA ALA A 37 -24.50 -3.28 -5.92
C ALA A 37 -23.44 -4.13 -6.63
N LEU A 38 -23.02 -5.25 -6.01
CA LEU A 38 -22.10 -6.20 -6.66
C LEU A 38 -22.66 -6.77 -7.96
N ILE A 39 -23.94 -7.16 -7.96
CA ILE A 39 -24.62 -7.66 -9.16
C ILE A 39 -24.66 -6.58 -10.24
N ARG A 40 -24.95 -5.33 -9.87
CA ARG A 40 -25.00 -4.20 -10.81
C ARG A 40 -23.66 -3.88 -11.47
N VAL A 41 -22.54 -4.17 -10.80
CA VAL A 41 -21.19 -3.98 -11.36
C VAL A 41 -20.59 -5.26 -11.96
N ASN A 42 -21.36 -6.35 -12.06
CA ASN A 42 -20.93 -7.68 -12.55
C ASN A 42 -19.86 -8.37 -11.68
N GLY A 43 -19.83 -8.13 -10.37
CA GLY A 43 -18.94 -8.85 -9.44
C GLY A 43 -17.45 -8.59 -9.69
N TYR A 44 -16.60 -9.56 -9.41
CA TYR A 44 -15.15 -9.47 -9.64
C TYR A 44 -14.81 -9.65 -11.12
N ASP A 45 -13.92 -8.79 -11.65
CA ASP A 45 -13.41 -8.92 -13.01
C ASP A 45 -12.28 -9.96 -13.05
N VAL A 46 -12.48 -11.02 -13.84
CA VAL A 46 -11.50 -12.11 -14.04
C VAL A 46 -10.20 -11.64 -14.70
N ASN A 47 -10.23 -10.49 -15.37
CA ASN A 47 -9.06 -9.90 -16.02
C ASN A 47 -8.27 -8.97 -15.07
N SER A 48 -8.83 -8.64 -13.90
CA SER A 48 -8.16 -7.77 -12.93
C SER A 48 -7.18 -8.56 -12.06
N VAL A 49 -5.95 -8.08 -11.98
CA VAL A 49 -4.90 -8.66 -11.11
C VAL A 49 -5.08 -8.21 -9.66
N ALA A 50 -5.62 -7.01 -9.47
CA ALA A 50 -6.03 -6.44 -8.19
C ALA A 50 -7.56 -6.37 -8.12
N GLU A 51 -8.17 -7.55 -8.08
CA GLU A 51 -9.62 -7.74 -8.10
C GLU A 51 -10.37 -6.86 -7.08
N ASP A 52 -9.83 -6.71 -5.87
CA ASP A 52 -10.47 -5.95 -4.78
C ASP A 52 -10.45 -4.44 -5.02
N MET A 53 -9.33 -3.92 -5.53
CA MET A 53 -9.18 -2.50 -5.83
C MET A 53 -10.01 -2.12 -7.05
N ASP A 54 -10.00 -2.94 -8.09
CA ASP A 54 -10.84 -2.75 -9.26
C ASP A 54 -12.34 -2.75 -8.87
N LEU A 55 -12.77 -3.72 -8.07
CA LEU A 55 -14.15 -3.78 -7.60
C LEU A 55 -14.54 -2.53 -6.80
N ALA A 56 -13.67 -2.09 -5.87
CA ALA A 56 -13.91 -0.89 -5.09
C ALA A 56 -14.08 0.35 -5.99
N LEU A 57 -13.20 0.54 -6.98
CA LEU A 57 -13.27 1.65 -7.93
C LEU A 57 -14.53 1.59 -8.80
N ARG A 58 -14.93 0.40 -9.27
CA ARG A 58 -16.18 0.21 -10.02
C ARG A 58 -17.41 0.52 -9.20
N LEU A 59 -17.42 0.15 -7.91
CA LEU A 59 -18.50 0.51 -6.99
C LEU A 59 -18.57 2.02 -6.74
N HIS A 60 -17.43 2.67 -6.46
CA HIS A 60 -17.36 4.13 -6.33
C HIS A 60 -17.95 4.82 -7.56
N ARG A 61 -17.52 4.37 -8.75
CA ARG A 61 -18.02 4.89 -10.03
C ARG A 61 -19.51 4.63 -10.22
N TYR A 62 -20.00 3.42 -9.96
CA TYR A 62 -21.43 3.10 -10.06
C TYR A 62 -22.28 4.05 -9.21
N TYR A 63 -21.91 4.27 -7.95
CA TYR A 63 -22.67 5.14 -7.07
C TYR A 63 -22.60 6.62 -7.50
N VAL A 64 -21.42 7.11 -7.88
CA VAL A 64 -21.23 8.51 -8.33
C VAL A 64 -21.96 8.78 -9.65
N GLU A 65 -21.82 7.89 -10.64
CA GLU A 65 -22.45 8.07 -11.96
C GLU A 65 -23.98 7.99 -11.90
N ASN A 66 -24.53 7.16 -11.01
CA ASN A 66 -25.98 7.04 -10.80
C ASN A 66 -26.52 8.04 -9.76
N LYS A 67 -25.69 8.92 -9.20
CA LYS A 67 -26.07 9.88 -8.14
C LYS A 67 -26.72 9.22 -6.92
N ILE A 68 -26.27 8.02 -6.57
CA ILE A 68 -26.77 7.26 -5.42
C ILE A 68 -25.84 7.53 -4.23
N SER A 69 -26.43 7.92 -3.09
CA SER A 69 -25.68 8.10 -1.85
C SER A 69 -25.18 6.76 -1.30
N TYR A 70 -23.92 6.72 -0.86
CA TYR A 70 -23.26 5.53 -0.34
C TYR A 70 -22.15 5.90 0.64
N ASN A 71 -21.72 4.92 1.44
CA ASN A 71 -20.61 5.04 2.37
C ASN A 71 -19.73 3.80 2.25
N ASN A 72 -18.44 3.98 1.98
CA ASN A 72 -17.40 2.99 2.11
C ASN A 72 -16.65 3.28 3.41
N ARG A 73 -16.83 2.40 4.41
CA ARG A 73 -16.32 2.61 5.77
C ARG A 73 -15.29 1.57 6.16
N TYR A 74 -14.19 2.03 6.75
CA TYR A 74 -13.20 1.20 7.42
C TYR A 74 -13.61 0.94 8.87
N VAL A 75 -13.67 -0.33 9.26
CA VAL A 75 -14.02 -0.75 10.62
C VAL A 75 -12.78 -1.30 11.31
N ALA A 76 -12.20 -0.53 12.24
CA ALA A 76 -10.93 -0.88 12.89
C ALA A 76 -11.00 -2.19 13.70
N ASN A 77 -12.15 -2.50 14.29
CA ASN A 77 -12.36 -3.69 15.12
C ASN A 77 -12.56 -4.96 14.29
N ALA A 78 -12.72 -4.84 12.98
CA ALA A 78 -12.98 -5.96 12.11
C ALA A 78 -11.64 -6.58 11.69
N SER A 79 -11.23 -7.61 12.44
CA SER A 79 -9.94 -8.28 12.30
C SER A 79 -10.09 -9.65 11.63
N CYS A 80 -9.13 -9.99 10.77
CA CYS A 80 -9.02 -11.29 10.13
C CYS A 80 -7.59 -11.79 10.19
N TRP A 81 -7.41 -13.09 10.39
CA TRP A 81 -6.09 -13.72 10.32
C TRP A 81 -5.72 -13.99 8.87
N THR A 82 -4.53 -13.53 8.48
CA THR A 82 -3.96 -13.79 7.16
C THR A 82 -2.53 -14.30 7.31
N GLN A 83 -2.12 -15.17 6.39
CA GLN A 83 -0.76 -15.69 6.37
C GLN A 83 0.18 -14.68 5.69
N ALA A 84 1.24 -14.31 6.39
CA ALA A 84 2.34 -13.52 5.83
C ALA A 84 3.25 -14.43 4.96
N PRO A 85 3.91 -13.90 3.93
CA PRO A 85 4.93 -14.62 3.20
C PRO A 85 6.13 -14.90 4.13
N PHE A 86 6.59 -16.14 4.14
CA PHE A 86 7.71 -16.59 4.96
C PHE A 86 9.08 -16.40 4.27
N THR A 87 9.09 -16.26 2.94
CA THR A 87 10.31 -16.10 2.14
C THR A 87 10.35 -14.75 1.43
N LEU A 88 11.56 -14.21 1.20
CA LEU A 88 11.75 -13.00 0.40
C LEU A 88 11.24 -13.18 -1.05
N LYS A 89 11.36 -14.41 -1.59
CA LYS A 89 10.88 -14.74 -2.93
C LYS A 89 9.35 -14.61 -3.01
N ASP A 90 8.62 -15.11 -2.03
CA ASP A 90 7.16 -15.02 -2.02
C ASP A 90 6.67 -13.61 -1.73
N LEU A 91 7.39 -12.88 -0.88
CA LEU A 91 7.18 -11.45 -0.71
C LEU A 91 7.34 -10.71 -2.05
N ALA A 92 8.41 -10.95 -2.82
CA ALA A 92 8.61 -10.29 -4.11
C ALA A 92 7.52 -10.62 -5.12
N LYS A 93 7.05 -11.88 -5.18
CA LYS A 93 5.91 -12.27 -6.02
C LYS A 93 4.65 -11.50 -5.63
N GLN A 94 4.33 -11.46 -4.33
CA GLN A 94 3.16 -10.76 -3.81
C GLN A 94 3.23 -9.26 -4.16
N ARG A 95 4.36 -8.63 -3.91
CA ARG A 95 4.55 -7.18 -4.11
C ARG A 95 4.59 -6.79 -5.58
N SER A 96 5.20 -7.64 -6.42
CA SER A 96 5.14 -7.49 -7.87
C SER A 96 3.69 -7.53 -8.37
N ARG A 97 2.88 -8.48 -7.88
CA ARG A 97 1.46 -8.57 -8.22
C ARG A 97 0.70 -7.31 -7.81
N TRP A 98 0.88 -6.85 -6.58
CA TRP A 98 0.18 -5.66 -6.07
C TRP A 98 0.53 -4.42 -6.87
N HIS A 99 1.81 -4.23 -7.23
CA HIS A 99 2.21 -3.06 -8.02
C HIS A 99 1.69 -3.11 -9.46
N ARG A 100 1.72 -4.29 -10.12
CA ARG A 100 1.10 -4.46 -11.45
C ARG A 100 -0.40 -4.25 -11.43
N GLY A 101 -1.08 -4.77 -10.41
CA GLY A 101 -2.51 -4.55 -10.20
C GLY A 101 -2.83 -3.07 -9.97
N LEU A 102 -2.00 -2.36 -9.21
CA LEU A 102 -2.12 -0.91 -9.03
C LEU A 102 -1.97 -0.16 -10.37
N ILE A 103 -0.98 -0.49 -11.20
CA ILE A 103 -0.80 0.08 -12.54
C ILE A 103 -2.07 -0.15 -13.38
N GLN A 104 -2.57 -1.40 -13.41
CA GLN A 104 -3.75 -1.78 -14.17
C GLN A 104 -4.99 -1.00 -13.72
N SER A 105 -5.30 -1.01 -12.43
CA SER A 105 -6.47 -0.33 -11.87
C SER A 105 -6.41 1.18 -12.10
N MET A 106 -5.23 1.81 -11.91
CA MET A 106 -5.09 3.24 -12.15
C MET A 106 -5.17 3.62 -13.62
N TRP A 107 -4.79 2.74 -14.53
CA TRP A 107 -4.93 2.99 -15.96
C TRP A 107 -6.38 2.83 -16.44
N GLN A 108 -7.05 1.76 -15.98
CA GLN A 108 -8.43 1.45 -16.34
C GLN A 108 -9.40 2.50 -15.80
N HIS A 109 -9.18 3.00 -14.58
CA HIS A 109 -10.04 3.98 -13.92
C HIS A 109 -9.51 5.42 -13.97
N ARG A 110 -8.61 5.73 -14.92
CA ARG A 110 -7.99 7.06 -15.08
C ARG A 110 -8.98 8.23 -15.20
N THR A 111 -10.22 7.97 -15.60
CA THR A 111 -11.28 8.98 -15.70
C THR A 111 -11.75 9.53 -14.35
N ILE A 112 -11.39 8.86 -13.24
CA ILE A 112 -11.65 9.31 -11.87
C ILE A 112 -10.63 10.38 -11.44
N MET A 113 -9.41 10.32 -11.99
CA MET A 113 -8.31 11.20 -11.60
C MET A 113 -8.68 12.67 -11.82
N LEU A 114 -8.61 13.48 -10.75
CA LEU A 114 -8.92 14.91 -10.76
C LEU A 114 -10.32 15.26 -11.31
N ASN A 115 -11.23 14.29 -11.36
CA ASN A 115 -12.56 14.52 -11.88
C ASN A 115 -13.47 15.07 -10.77
N PRO A 116 -14.02 16.29 -10.92
CA PRO A 116 -14.80 16.93 -9.86
C PRO A 116 -16.07 16.16 -9.50
N LYS A 117 -16.59 15.31 -10.40
CA LYS A 117 -17.75 14.43 -10.11
C LYS A 117 -17.48 13.49 -8.93
N TYR A 118 -16.22 13.14 -8.69
CA TYR A 118 -15.79 12.22 -7.63
C TYR A 118 -15.35 12.97 -6.36
N GLY A 119 -15.35 14.31 -6.36
CA GLY A 119 -14.94 15.12 -5.20
C GLY A 119 -13.54 14.74 -4.68
N LEU A 120 -13.42 14.63 -3.35
CA LEU A 120 -12.17 14.28 -2.67
C LEU A 120 -11.64 12.87 -3.01
N LEU A 121 -12.49 11.96 -3.47
CA LEU A 121 -12.05 10.64 -3.94
C LEU A 121 -11.08 10.80 -5.12
N GLY A 122 -11.48 11.59 -6.13
CA GLY A 122 -10.70 11.79 -7.36
C GLY A 122 -9.53 12.76 -7.20
N THR A 123 -9.66 13.77 -6.33
CA THR A 123 -8.63 14.80 -6.15
C THR A 123 -7.61 14.47 -5.06
N VAL A 124 -8.03 13.87 -3.95
CA VAL A 124 -7.15 13.55 -2.82
C VAL A 124 -6.74 12.09 -2.87
N SER A 125 -7.69 11.15 -2.82
CA SER A 125 -7.33 9.73 -2.69
C SER A 125 -6.69 9.16 -3.95
N TYR A 126 -7.28 9.42 -5.12
CA TYR A 126 -6.74 8.92 -6.39
C TYR A 126 -5.36 9.51 -6.68
N LEU A 127 -5.21 10.82 -6.45
CA LEU A 127 -3.94 11.50 -6.62
C LEU A 127 -2.89 11.00 -5.62
N PHE A 128 -3.28 10.75 -4.37
CA PHE A 128 -2.40 10.17 -3.36
C PHE A 128 -1.88 8.80 -3.80
N TYR A 129 -2.76 7.88 -4.21
CA TYR A 129 -2.31 6.58 -4.70
C TYR A 129 -1.48 6.69 -5.99
N PHE A 130 -1.81 7.63 -6.88
CA PHE A 130 -1.01 7.86 -8.08
C PHE A 130 0.41 8.33 -7.73
N LEU A 131 0.56 9.35 -6.89
CA LEU A 131 1.86 9.94 -6.56
C LEU A 131 2.67 9.08 -5.58
N TYR A 132 2.04 8.63 -4.48
CA TYR A 132 2.73 8.00 -3.36
C TYR A 132 2.76 6.48 -3.39
N GLU A 133 1.88 5.81 -4.13
CA GLU A 133 1.92 4.35 -4.25
C GLU A 133 2.45 3.91 -5.62
N LEU A 134 1.94 4.51 -6.69
CA LEU A 134 2.30 4.14 -8.06
C LEU A 134 3.61 4.82 -8.51
N MET A 135 3.76 6.13 -8.32
CA MET A 135 4.93 6.89 -8.77
C MET A 135 6.12 6.84 -7.81
N ALA A 136 5.92 6.44 -6.55
CA ALA A 136 6.98 6.33 -5.55
C ALA A 136 8.27 5.64 -6.03
N PRO A 137 8.25 4.42 -6.63
CA PRO A 137 9.48 3.78 -7.08
C PRO A 137 10.23 4.57 -8.15
N PHE A 138 9.53 5.31 -9.01
CA PHE A 138 10.15 6.15 -10.05
C PHE A 138 10.74 7.43 -9.46
N ILE A 139 10.05 8.05 -8.50
CA ILE A 139 10.55 9.22 -7.79
C ILE A 139 11.79 8.86 -6.96
N GLU A 140 11.78 7.72 -6.27
CA GLU A 140 12.94 7.19 -5.54
C GLU A 140 14.12 6.94 -6.48
N LEU A 141 13.89 6.27 -7.62
CA LEU A 141 14.94 6.02 -8.62
C LEU A 141 15.52 7.33 -9.18
N LEU A 142 14.66 8.30 -9.51
CA LEU A 142 15.09 9.62 -9.97
C LEU A 142 15.94 10.33 -8.91
N GLY A 143 15.54 10.26 -7.64
CA GLY A 143 16.31 10.82 -6.53
C GLY A 143 17.71 10.20 -6.42
N ILE A 144 17.82 8.87 -6.54
CA ILE A 144 19.12 8.16 -6.56
C ILE A 144 19.98 8.65 -7.72
N ILE A 145 19.42 8.73 -8.94
CA ILE A 145 20.14 9.19 -10.13
C ILE A 145 20.67 10.62 -9.93
N ILE A 146 19.83 11.53 -9.44
CA ILE A 146 20.20 12.94 -9.22
C ILE A 146 21.34 13.04 -8.19
N ILE A 147 21.26 12.31 -7.08
CA ILE A 147 22.30 12.31 -6.06
C ILE A 147 23.62 11.76 -6.63
N SER A 148 23.56 10.64 -7.37
CA SER A 148 24.75 10.04 -7.99
C SER A 148 25.41 10.96 -9.01
N LEU A 149 24.62 11.59 -9.89
CA LEU A 149 25.14 12.56 -10.86
C LEU A 149 25.75 13.78 -10.16
N SER A 150 25.10 14.29 -9.12
CA SER A 150 25.60 15.43 -8.35
C SER A 150 26.94 15.11 -7.68
N PHE A 151 27.11 13.87 -7.20
CA PHE A 151 28.38 13.39 -6.66
C PHE A 151 29.46 13.31 -7.74
N MET A 152 29.16 12.73 -8.90
CA MET A 152 30.11 12.61 -10.02
C MET A 152 30.55 13.97 -10.58
N LEU A 153 29.65 14.96 -10.59
CA LEU A 153 29.93 16.32 -11.04
C LEU A 153 30.65 17.18 -9.99
N GLY A 154 30.87 16.67 -8.78
CA GLY A 154 31.53 17.40 -7.68
C GLY A 154 30.71 18.57 -7.11
N ILE A 155 29.45 18.70 -7.49
CA ILE A 155 28.54 19.75 -6.99
C ILE A 155 27.86 19.36 -5.67
N LEU A 156 27.90 18.08 -5.31
CA LEU A 156 27.25 17.57 -4.10
C LEU A 156 28.06 17.93 -2.85
N ASN A 157 27.46 18.72 -1.96
CA ASN A 157 27.96 18.85 -0.61
C ASN A 157 27.66 17.57 0.18
N VAL A 158 28.68 16.71 0.30
CA VAL A 158 28.57 15.38 0.93
C VAL A 158 28.12 15.48 2.40
N SER A 159 28.61 16.47 3.15
CA SER A 159 28.24 16.66 4.56
C SER A 159 26.75 16.96 4.70
N SER A 160 26.21 17.86 3.89
CA SER A 160 24.77 18.16 3.88
C SER A 160 23.94 16.97 3.42
N ALA A 161 24.40 16.22 2.42
CA ALA A 161 23.70 15.03 1.93
C ALA A 161 23.58 13.94 3.01
N ILE A 162 24.66 13.68 3.75
CA ILE A 162 24.66 12.72 4.87
C ILE A 162 23.75 13.22 6.00
N ALA A 163 23.80 14.50 6.35
CA ALA A 163 22.94 15.08 7.39
C ALA A 163 21.44 14.95 7.05
N LEU A 164 21.07 15.25 5.80
CA LEU A 164 19.69 15.10 5.32
C LEU A 164 19.25 13.63 5.28
N ALA A 165 20.12 12.72 4.84
CA ALA A 165 19.84 11.29 4.84
C ALA A 165 19.61 10.76 6.26
N LEU A 166 20.42 11.19 7.24
CA LEU A 166 20.27 10.83 8.64
C LEU A 166 18.96 11.39 9.23
N LEU A 167 18.65 12.66 8.94
CA LEU A 167 17.41 13.28 9.40
C LEU A 167 16.17 12.55 8.85
N TYR A 168 16.18 12.22 7.55
CA TYR A 168 15.12 11.43 6.92
C TYR A 168 14.98 10.04 7.55
N PHE A 169 16.10 9.35 7.77
CA PHE A 169 16.11 8.05 8.44
C PHE A 169 15.49 8.12 9.84
N LEU A 170 15.90 9.10 10.66
CA LEU A 170 15.34 9.33 12.00
C LEU A 170 13.85 9.62 11.94
N PHE A 171 13.40 10.43 10.98
CA PHE A 171 11.99 10.72 10.76
C PHE A 171 11.19 9.45 10.42
N CYS A 172 11.70 8.57 9.55
CA CYS A 172 11.04 7.30 9.22
C CYS A 172 10.94 6.35 10.43
N VAL A 173 11.99 6.31 11.26
CA VAL A 173 11.99 5.53 12.51
C VAL A 173 10.94 6.08 13.47
N PHE A 174 10.93 7.40 13.68
CA PHE A 174 9.95 8.08 14.51
C PHE A 174 8.52 7.82 14.04
N GLN A 175 8.23 8.03 12.75
CA GLN A 175 6.91 7.79 12.16
C GLN A 175 6.45 6.34 12.40
N THR A 176 7.33 5.36 12.17
CA THR A 176 6.98 3.94 12.37
C THR A 176 6.69 3.63 13.84
N MET A 177 7.44 4.23 14.77
CA MET A 177 7.16 4.11 16.21
C MET A 177 5.81 4.73 16.58
N VAL A 178 5.47 5.89 16.04
CA VAL A 178 4.16 6.54 16.30
C VAL A 178 3.01 5.64 15.87
N PHE A 179 3.06 5.07 14.65
CA PHE A 179 2.02 4.14 14.20
C PHE A 179 2.01 2.83 14.98
N TYR A 180 3.18 2.32 15.34
CA TYR A 180 3.28 1.14 16.18
C TYR A 180 2.66 1.36 17.56
N VAL A 181 2.89 2.51 18.20
CA VAL A 181 2.29 2.83 19.49
C VAL A 181 0.79 3.11 19.34
N GLY A 182 0.37 3.82 18.29
CA GLY A 182 -1.03 4.12 18.05
C GLY A 182 -1.91 2.87 17.89
N ARG A 183 -1.34 1.73 17.49
CA ARG A 183 -2.06 0.45 17.39
C ARG A 183 -2.67 0.02 18.74
N TYR A 184 -2.03 0.37 19.86
CA TYR A 184 -2.51 0.05 21.20
C TYR A 184 -3.77 0.84 21.56
N PHE A 185 -3.88 2.07 21.04
CA PHE A 185 -5.01 2.96 21.32
C PHE A 185 -6.18 2.78 20.35
N ILE A 186 -5.90 2.38 19.11
CA ILE A 186 -6.91 2.34 18.03
C ILE A 186 -7.41 0.91 17.76
N GLN A 187 -6.60 -0.13 18.01
CA GLN A 187 -6.92 -1.52 17.67
C GLN A 187 -6.98 -2.45 18.88
N ASP A 188 -7.03 -1.90 20.10
CA ASP A 188 -7.10 -2.63 21.39
C ASP A 188 -6.09 -3.80 21.49
N TYR A 189 -4.90 -3.62 20.92
CA TYR A 189 -3.89 -4.67 20.88
C TYR A 189 -3.26 -4.86 22.27
N GLN A 190 -3.00 -6.11 22.67
CA GLN A 190 -2.38 -6.41 23.96
C GLN A 190 -0.89 -6.04 23.97
N PHE A 191 -0.45 -5.35 25.03
CA PHE A 191 0.94 -4.92 25.18
C PHE A 191 1.81 -6.06 25.72
N PHE A 192 2.82 -6.49 24.96
CA PHE A 192 3.81 -7.48 25.41
C PHE A 192 5.15 -6.81 25.75
N ARG A 193 5.72 -7.16 26.91
CA ARG A 193 7.02 -6.64 27.35
C ARG A 193 8.13 -7.07 26.37
N GLY A 194 8.88 -6.11 25.85
CA GLY A 194 9.99 -6.33 24.91
C GLY A 194 9.63 -6.16 23.42
N ASP A 195 8.34 -6.06 23.08
CA ASP A 195 7.94 -5.90 21.69
C ASP A 195 8.31 -4.52 21.11
N THR A 196 8.33 -3.47 21.93
CA THR A 196 8.76 -2.13 21.48
C THR A 196 10.24 -2.09 21.06
N LEU A 197 11.11 -2.77 21.81
CA LEU A 197 12.54 -2.82 21.48
C LEU A 197 12.77 -3.66 20.21
N LYS A 198 12.05 -4.77 20.07
CA LYS A 198 12.04 -5.57 18.83
C LYS A 198 11.51 -4.74 17.65
N ALA A 199 10.43 -3.97 17.83
CA ALA A 199 9.86 -3.11 16.81
C ALA A 199 10.85 -2.04 16.36
N PHE A 200 11.60 -1.45 17.29
CA PHE A 200 12.67 -0.50 16.99
C PHE A 200 13.76 -1.15 16.11
N GLY A 201 14.29 -2.31 16.51
CA GLY A 201 15.27 -3.05 15.72
C GLY A 201 14.75 -3.43 14.32
N ILE A 202 13.50 -3.90 14.23
CA ILE A 202 12.87 -4.24 12.95
C ILE A 202 12.69 -3.00 12.06
N THR A 203 12.44 -1.83 12.63
CA THR A 203 12.28 -0.58 11.87
C THR A 203 13.60 -0.13 11.24
N ILE A 204 14.74 -0.35 11.91
CA ILE A 204 16.06 -0.10 11.32
C ILE A 204 16.29 -1.04 10.13
N LEU A 205 16.00 -2.34 10.30
CA LEU A 205 16.11 -3.32 9.22
C LEU A 205 15.14 -3.02 8.05
N ASP A 206 13.95 -2.49 8.36
CA ASP A 206 12.95 -2.04 7.36
C ASP A 206 13.53 -0.97 6.45
N SER A 207 14.16 0.03 7.05
CA SER A 207 14.75 1.16 6.33
C SER A 207 15.96 0.77 5.49
N ILE A 208 16.84 -0.09 6.00
CA ILE A 208 18.12 -0.41 5.35
C ILE A 208 17.97 -1.51 4.29
N PHE A 209 17.19 -2.56 4.56
CA PHE A 209 17.13 -3.74 3.69
C PHE A 209 15.80 -3.88 2.97
N TYR A 210 14.69 -3.78 3.71
CA TYR A 210 13.37 -4.09 3.15
C TYR A 210 12.89 -3.07 2.13
N ARG A 211 13.04 -1.77 2.41
CA ARG A 211 12.60 -0.70 1.50
C ARG A 211 13.38 -0.69 0.18
N PRO A 212 14.73 -0.73 0.18
CA PRO A 212 15.47 -0.84 -1.08
C PRO A 212 15.11 -2.11 -1.86
N TYR A 213 14.93 -3.23 -1.17
CA TYR A 213 14.48 -4.46 -1.83
C TYR A 213 13.11 -4.28 -2.51
N LEU A 214 12.14 -3.70 -1.81
CA LEU A 214 10.82 -3.42 -2.36
C LEU A 214 10.86 -2.41 -3.53
N LEU A 215 11.77 -1.43 -3.50
CA LEU A 215 12.00 -0.52 -4.61
C LEU A 215 12.37 -1.30 -5.88
N PHE A 216 13.38 -2.20 -5.79
CA PHE A 216 13.76 -3.05 -6.92
C PHE A 216 12.61 -3.93 -7.42
N VAL A 217 11.86 -4.54 -6.50
CA VAL A 217 10.69 -5.38 -6.83
C VAL A 217 9.62 -4.57 -7.56
N ARG A 218 9.31 -3.35 -7.10
CA ARG A 218 8.31 -2.46 -7.71
C ARG A 218 8.76 -1.98 -9.09
N LEU A 219 10.02 -1.56 -9.24
CA LEU A 219 10.59 -1.17 -10.53
C LEU A 219 10.57 -2.33 -11.53
N TYR A 220 11.01 -3.52 -11.10
CA TYR A 220 10.93 -4.73 -11.92
C TYR A 220 9.49 -5.02 -12.34
N ALA A 221 8.53 -4.94 -11.41
CA ALA A 221 7.13 -5.17 -11.67
C ALA A 221 6.53 -4.18 -12.68
N ALA A 222 6.98 -2.91 -12.64
CA ALA A 222 6.56 -1.88 -13.58
C ALA A 222 7.12 -2.13 -15.00
N ILE A 223 8.40 -2.47 -15.11
CA ILE A 223 9.04 -2.78 -16.41
C ILE A 223 8.41 -4.02 -17.05
N THR A 224 8.09 -5.03 -16.22
CA THR A 224 7.51 -6.31 -16.66
C THR A 224 5.98 -6.34 -16.67
N TYR A 225 5.34 -5.17 -16.59
CA TYR A 225 3.89 -5.08 -16.52
C TYR A 225 3.20 -5.75 -17.72
N SER A 226 3.64 -5.48 -18.94
CA SER A 226 3.04 -6.01 -20.17
C SER A 226 3.22 -7.52 -20.34
N THR A 227 4.33 -8.07 -19.86
CA THR A 227 4.69 -9.49 -20.05
C THR A 227 4.14 -10.40 -18.96
N HIS A 228 3.96 -9.89 -17.73
CA HIS A 228 3.63 -10.70 -16.56
C HIS A 228 2.33 -10.30 -15.85
N LEU A 229 1.44 -9.57 -16.54
CA LEU A 229 0.17 -9.08 -15.97
C LEU A 229 -0.64 -10.20 -15.29
N HIS A 230 -0.97 -11.26 -16.03
CA HIS A 230 -1.81 -12.37 -15.52
C HIS A 230 -1.02 -13.50 -14.83
N SER A 231 0.24 -13.28 -14.46
CA SER A 231 1.07 -14.34 -13.89
C SER A 231 0.70 -14.65 -12.44
N TRP A 232 -0.33 -15.48 -12.25
CA TRP A 232 -0.78 -15.99 -10.96
C TRP A 232 0.20 -17.04 -10.42
N HIS A 233 1.29 -16.57 -9.82
CA HIS A 233 2.22 -17.45 -9.11
C HIS A 233 1.62 -17.82 -7.75
N LYS A 234 1.42 -19.13 -7.50
CA LYS A 234 1.03 -19.62 -6.16
C LYS A 234 2.11 -19.24 -5.15
N ILE A 235 1.65 -18.70 -4.02
CA ILE A 235 2.45 -18.50 -2.81
C ILE A 235 2.35 -19.80 -2.00
N GLU A 236 3.48 -20.35 -1.58
CA GLU A 236 3.49 -21.51 -0.68
C GLU A 236 2.93 -21.10 0.68
N ARG A 237 1.97 -21.88 1.18
CA ARG A 237 1.27 -21.63 2.44
C ARG A 237 1.62 -22.77 3.39
N GLU A 238 2.14 -22.43 4.56
CA GLU A 238 2.32 -23.40 5.63
C GLU A 238 0.98 -23.70 6.31
N ALA A 239 0.80 -24.93 6.79
CA ALA A 239 -0.37 -25.28 7.59
C ALA A 239 -0.32 -24.52 8.92
N PHE A 240 -1.46 -24.01 9.39
CA PHE A 240 -1.53 -23.47 10.74
C PHE A 240 -1.28 -24.60 11.74
N ASP A 241 -0.29 -24.44 12.62
CA ASP A 241 -0.14 -25.31 13.77
C ASP A 241 -1.41 -25.21 14.62
N LYS A 242 -2.08 -26.35 14.83
CA LYS A 242 -3.37 -26.44 15.54
C LYS A 242 -3.23 -26.36 17.06
N THR A 243 -2.10 -25.91 17.58
CA THR A 243 -1.88 -25.75 19.02
C THR A 243 -2.07 -24.29 19.38
N CYS A 244 -3.24 -24.03 19.96
CA CYS A 244 -3.65 -22.79 20.61
C CYS A 244 -2.61 -22.22 21.58
#